data_AF-A0ABD3NRW8-F1
#
_entry.id   AF-A0ABD3NRW8-F1
#
_cell.length_a   1.000
_cell.length_b   1.000
_cell.length_c   1.000
_cell.angle_alpha   90.00
_cell.angle_beta   90.00
_cell.angle_gamma   90.00
#
_symmetry.space_group_name_H-M   'P 1'
#
loop_
_entity.id
_entity.type
_entity.pdbx_description
1 polymer ?
#
loop_
_entity_poly.entity_id
_entity_poly.type
_entity_poly.pdbx_seq_one_letter_code
_entity_poly.pdbx_strand_id
1 'polypeptide(L)'
;MAHPNTKRVSIGGVRSVLSILTSFLFGLALASAFFLWHAIHIIETPAVGASLGVTPLSPALKSVRRVQSDNENSASVRNPPPESKDTISPTLLSGLRILVTIASFDFMQLAHLEEVLDGFQDVCYAGSKVDVVIYTTVVYPVAFIDMLNDRMRCNDPSPTSGMTVTLMLKPASVRLHLVDFHRSLFYDRLDSYDLFVYTEDDIRISPKTLAAYMYETKRVSSLVGPEHASDYNVGIVRYEYNFPENVVITDKTRHATENVTRVYWEHLGKPIFEKAMDEVQHEKLSKLYMSSHGHHQGMYMATQDLLRAWKDRKGCKFDEIKNRPGSGSQPSEGTQRVWMSSQQLFAKRHCGVTQLLPIENFGQLTVLHLPNKNYRRVGKQGRIGGNDNSPKNEFSDGTEQFQPSHPDLLHALELHVEMKRHFPALKTTNLAGEEGRKKYVGIRMVDTDLKPGSFAPNHRRVAEKRLEAYKEYVARGGYMIDSDMDIDINAWRIES
;
A
#
# COMPACT_ATOMS: atom_id res chain seq x y z
N MET A 1 87.63 4.50 14.24
CA MET A 1 86.54 4.92 15.16
C MET A 1 85.23 4.69 14.46
N ALA A 2 84.22 4.11 15.12
CA ALA A 2 82.90 3.90 14.52
C ALA A 2 81.95 5.04 14.91
N HIS A 3 81.36 5.73 13.93
CA HIS A 3 80.34 6.75 14.20
C HIS A 3 78.98 6.07 14.48
N PRO A 4 78.25 6.46 15.55
CA PRO A 4 76.95 5.88 15.86
C PRO A 4 75.91 6.35 14.84
N ASN A 5 75.28 5.38 14.16
CA ASN A 5 74.34 5.64 13.07
C ASN A 5 72.95 6.02 13.62
N THR A 6 72.76 7.30 13.93
CA THR A 6 71.54 7.84 14.54
C THR A 6 70.39 7.93 13.53
N LYS A 7 69.60 6.85 13.44
CA LYS A 7 68.36 6.78 12.65
C LYS A 7 67.39 7.90 13.08
N ARG A 8 67.31 8.97 12.30
CA ARG A 8 66.30 10.03 12.48
C ARG A 8 64.91 9.45 12.19
N VAL A 9 64.04 9.45 13.20
CA VAL A 9 62.63 9.06 13.03
C VAL A 9 61.93 10.12 12.18
N SER A 10 61.25 9.70 11.10
CA SER A 10 60.48 10.60 10.26
C SER A 10 59.21 11.08 10.99
N ILE A 11 58.99 12.40 11.01
CA ILE A 11 57.80 13.04 11.59
C ILE A 11 56.51 12.50 10.93
N GLY A 12 56.57 12.13 9.64
CA GLY A 12 55.46 11.49 8.94
C GLY A 12 55.09 10.13 9.54
N GLY A 13 56.08 9.32 9.94
CA GLY A 13 55.83 8.04 10.60
C GLY A 13 55.14 8.20 11.95
N VAL A 14 55.58 9.18 12.76
CA VAL A 14 54.95 9.50 14.06
C VAL A 14 53.49 9.92 13.87
N ARG A 15 53.19 10.77 12.88
CA ARG A 15 51.81 11.18 12.55
C ARG A 15 50.94 10.00 12.11
N SER A 16 51.46 9.11 11.26
CA SER A 16 50.72 7.92 10.81
C SER A 16 50.39 6.99 11.97
N VAL A 17 51.35 6.68 12.85
CA VAL A 17 51.12 5.85 14.04
C VAL A 17 50.09 6.48 14.98
N LEU A 18 50.17 7.80 15.21
CA LEU A 18 49.22 8.51 16.08
C LEU A 18 47.79 8.50 15.50
N SER A 19 47.65 8.62 14.17
CA SER A 19 46.36 8.58 13.47
C SER A 19 45.72 7.18 13.48
N ILE A 20 46.53 6.11 13.35
CA ILE A 20 46.06 4.73 13.52
C ILE A 20 45.62 4.48 14.97
N LEU A 21 46.42 4.91 15.95
CA LEU A 21 46.13 4.72 17.38
C LEU A 21 44.83 5.42 17.80
N THR A 22 44.63 6.67 17.38
CA THR A 22 43.40 7.43 17.66
C THR A 22 42.18 6.83 16.97
N SER A 23 42.30 6.37 15.72
CA SER A 23 41.21 5.68 15.02
C SER A 23 40.80 4.37 15.72
N PHE A 24 41.78 3.60 16.19
CA PHE A 24 41.54 2.36 16.94
C PHE A 24 40.86 2.62 18.29
N LEU A 25 41.34 3.59 19.06
CA LEU A 25 40.73 3.99 20.35
C LEU A 25 39.31 4.53 20.17
N PHE A 26 39.03 5.27 19.10
CA PHE A 26 37.68 5.74 18.78
C PHE A 26 36.74 4.58 18.41
N GLY A 27 37.21 3.60 17.63
CA GLY A 27 36.47 2.37 17.34
C GLY A 27 36.11 1.57 18.59
N LEU A 28 37.05 1.42 19.53
CA LEU A 28 36.78 0.78 20.83
C LEU A 28 35.75 1.55 21.66
N ALA A 29 35.79 2.88 21.68
CA ALA A 29 34.84 3.71 22.40
C ALA A 29 33.41 3.56 21.84
N LEU A 30 33.25 3.56 20.51
CA LEU A 30 31.95 3.33 19.85
C LEU A 30 31.41 1.92 20.12
N ALA A 31 32.26 0.89 20.03
CA ALA A 31 31.86 -0.49 20.34
C ALA A 31 31.40 -0.63 21.80
N SER A 32 32.14 -0.03 22.74
CA SER A 32 31.79 -0.06 24.17
C SER A 32 30.48 0.68 24.45
N ALA A 33 30.24 1.82 23.79
CA ALA A 33 28.97 2.55 23.91
C ALA A 33 27.79 1.75 23.35
N PHE A 34 27.96 1.07 22.21
CA PHE A 34 26.93 0.20 21.62
C PHE A 34 26.58 -0.98 22.54
N PHE A 35 27.57 -1.69 23.07
CA PHE A 35 27.33 -2.80 24.00
C PHE A 35 26.70 -2.34 25.32
N LEU A 36 27.09 -1.16 25.84
CA LEU A 36 26.47 -0.60 27.05
C LEU A 36 25.00 -0.23 26.81
N TRP A 37 24.69 0.44 25.69
CA TRP A 37 23.31 0.76 25.30
C TRP A 37 22.45 -0.51 25.14
N HIS A 38 22.98 -1.53 24.46
CA HIS A 38 22.28 -2.78 24.25
C HIS A 38 22.04 -3.56 25.55
N ALA A 39 23.02 -3.56 26.46
CA ALA A 39 22.88 -4.17 27.79
C ALA A 39 21.80 -3.48 28.64
N ILE A 40 21.73 -2.15 28.62
CA ILE A 40 20.70 -1.39 29.35
C ILE A 40 19.30 -1.74 28.80
N HIS A 41 19.09 -1.65 27.49
CA HIS A 41 17.76 -1.86 26.90
C HIS A 41 17.30 -3.33 26.87
N ILE A 42 18.20 -4.32 26.99
CA ILE A 42 17.80 -5.72 27.22
C ILE A 42 17.32 -5.94 28.67
N ILE A 43 17.89 -5.23 29.65
CA ILE A 43 17.53 -5.38 31.06
C ILE A 43 16.18 -4.70 31.39
N GLU A 44 15.82 -3.65 30.65
CA GLU A 44 14.59 -2.88 30.89
C GLU A 44 13.32 -3.41 30.20
N THR A 45 13.39 -4.46 29.35
CA THR A 45 12.17 -5.10 28.83
C THR A 45 11.49 -5.97 29.90
N PRO A 46 10.27 -5.64 30.37
CA PRO A 46 9.58 -6.49 31.35
C PRO A 46 9.15 -7.80 30.69
N ALA A 47 9.56 -8.93 31.27
CA ALA A 47 9.18 -10.24 30.78
C ALA A 47 7.67 -10.49 31.01
N VAL A 48 6.84 -10.18 30.01
CA VAL A 48 5.43 -10.57 29.97
C VAL A 48 5.37 -12.09 29.96
N GLY A 49 4.91 -12.66 31.07
CA GLY A 49 5.27 -14.03 31.45
C GLY A 49 4.59 -15.15 30.64
N ALA A 50 5.39 -16.00 30.02
CA ALA A 50 4.96 -17.35 29.63
C ALA A 50 4.99 -18.27 30.86
N SER A 51 3.83 -18.56 31.44
CA SER A 51 3.71 -19.40 32.64
C SER A 51 3.69 -20.89 32.29
N LEU A 52 4.84 -21.56 32.39
CA LEU A 52 4.96 -23.03 32.40
C LEU A 52 5.41 -23.49 33.79
N GLY A 53 4.44 -23.66 34.70
CA GLY A 53 4.69 -24.03 36.09
C GLY A 53 4.85 -25.53 36.32
N VAL A 54 6.09 -26.04 36.33
CA VAL A 54 6.42 -27.36 36.90
C VAL A 54 7.71 -27.29 37.73
N THR A 55 7.58 -27.04 39.03
CA THR A 55 8.62 -27.32 40.04
C THR A 55 7.99 -27.87 41.33
N PRO A 56 8.51 -28.97 41.90
CA PRO A 56 7.97 -29.56 43.13
C PRO A 56 8.75 -29.19 44.40
N LEU A 57 8.09 -29.47 45.54
CA LEU A 57 8.65 -29.71 46.88
C LEU A 57 9.20 -28.53 47.72
N SER A 58 8.46 -28.28 48.81
CA SER A 58 8.87 -27.71 50.10
C SER A 58 9.92 -28.60 50.83
N PRO A 59 10.52 -28.24 51.99
CA PRO A 59 10.00 -27.37 53.07
C PRO A 59 11.00 -26.26 53.52
N ALA A 60 10.80 -25.42 54.55
CA ALA A 60 9.82 -25.36 55.66
C ALA A 60 9.60 -23.87 56.10
N LEU A 61 9.23 -23.40 57.31
CA LEU A 61 8.95 -23.95 58.66
C LEU A 61 8.14 -22.87 59.48
N LYS A 62 7.36 -23.27 60.50
CA LYS A 62 6.81 -22.42 61.62
C LYS A 62 5.98 -21.16 61.30
N SER A 63 4.69 -21.20 61.66
CA SER A 63 4.21 -20.49 62.88
C SER A 63 2.91 -21.12 63.40
N VAL A 64 2.57 -20.86 64.67
CA VAL A 64 1.53 -21.57 65.43
C VAL A 64 0.30 -20.70 65.72
N ARG A 65 -0.89 -21.19 65.37
CA ARG A 65 -2.06 -21.11 66.28
C ARG A 65 -3.07 -22.23 66.01
N ARG A 66 -3.95 -22.46 67.00
CA ARG A 66 -4.67 -23.72 67.23
C ARG A 66 -6.13 -23.42 67.58
N VAL A 67 -7.06 -23.98 66.82
CA VAL A 67 -8.49 -24.13 67.17
C VAL A 67 -8.93 -25.51 66.66
N GLN A 68 -9.79 -26.18 67.43
CA GLN A 68 -10.42 -27.48 67.10
C GLN A 68 -11.55 -27.28 66.07
N SER A 69 -11.75 -28.15 65.08
CA SER A 69 -12.49 -29.44 65.15
C SER A 69 -13.97 -29.25 65.56
N ASP A 70 -14.97 -29.89 64.93
CA ASP A 70 -14.97 -31.10 64.10
C ASP A 70 -15.83 -30.96 62.82
N ASN A 71 -15.47 -31.68 61.74
CA ASN A 71 -16.32 -32.73 61.13
C ASN A 71 -15.69 -33.33 59.87
N GLU A 72 -15.84 -34.63 59.70
CA GLU A 72 -15.59 -35.32 58.42
C GLU A 72 -16.87 -35.30 57.57
N ASN A 73 -16.75 -35.09 56.25
CA ASN A 73 -17.58 -35.83 55.30
C ASN A 73 -17.08 -35.80 53.85
N SER A 74 -16.86 -37.01 53.34
CA SER A 74 -16.86 -37.51 51.96
C SER A 74 -16.53 -36.58 50.76
N ALA A 75 -15.55 -37.05 50.00
CA ALA A 75 -15.11 -36.60 48.69
C ALA A 75 -16.23 -36.20 47.69
N SER A 76 -16.02 -35.04 47.06
CA SER A 76 -16.56 -34.69 45.75
C SER A 76 -15.45 -34.00 44.94
N VAL A 77 -14.57 -34.77 44.32
CA VAL A 77 -13.58 -34.24 43.37
C VAL A 77 -14.31 -33.73 42.14
N ARG A 78 -14.65 -32.43 42.15
CA ARG A 78 -15.09 -31.74 40.94
C ARG A 78 -13.87 -31.59 40.04
N ASN A 79 -13.92 -32.20 38.86
CA ASN A 79 -13.04 -31.79 37.77
C ASN A 79 -13.19 -30.28 37.57
N PRO A 80 -12.10 -29.54 37.30
CA PRO A 80 -12.25 -28.16 36.84
C PRO A 80 -13.15 -28.16 35.59
N PRO A 81 -14.01 -27.14 35.41
CA PRO A 81 -14.73 -27.01 34.15
C PRO A 81 -13.71 -27.00 33.01
N PRO A 82 -13.98 -27.66 31.87
CA PRO A 82 -13.05 -27.65 30.74
C PRO A 82 -12.77 -26.19 30.38
N GLU A 83 -11.48 -25.86 30.21
CA GLU A 83 -11.05 -24.51 29.85
C GLU A 83 -11.90 -24.02 28.68
N SER A 84 -12.60 -22.91 28.89
CA SER A 84 -13.44 -22.32 27.86
C SER A 84 -12.52 -21.97 26.70
N LYS A 85 -12.63 -22.71 25.59
CA LYS A 85 -11.89 -22.42 24.36
C LYS A 85 -12.08 -20.94 24.04
N ASP A 86 -11.03 -20.16 24.22
CA ASP A 86 -11.12 -18.70 24.09
C ASP A 86 -11.64 -18.39 22.71
N THR A 87 -12.90 -17.95 22.68
CA THR A 87 -13.63 -17.76 21.43
C THR A 87 -13.21 -16.39 20.93
N ILE A 88 -12.02 -16.35 20.31
CA ILE A 88 -11.37 -15.15 19.79
C ILE A 88 -12.44 -14.38 19.01
N SER A 89 -12.85 -13.25 19.58
CA SER A 89 -13.96 -12.48 19.01
C SER A 89 -13.55 -12.01 17.62
N PRO A 90 -14.33 -12.32 16.56
CA PRO A 90 -13.91 -12.07 15.19
C PRO A 90 -13.61 -10.58 15.01
N THR A 91 -12.49 -10.29 14.36
CA THR A 91 -12.14 -8.90 14.00
C THR A 91 -13.24 -8.32 13.10
N LEU A 92 -13.39 -7.00 13.07
CA LEU A 92 -14.34 -6.33 12.16
C LEU A 92 -14.08 -6.62 10.67
N LEU A 93 -12.92 -7.18 10.35
CA LEU A 93 -12.47 -7.58 9.01
C LEU A 93 -12.61 -9.09 8.74
N SER A 94 -12.81 -9.91 9.79
CA SER A 94 -12.88 -11.36 9.68
C SER A 94 -14.09 -11.79 8.82
N GLY A 95 -13.81 -12.50 7.74
CA GLY A 95 -14.81 -12.98 6.78
C GLY A 95 -15.37 -11.94 5.82
N LEU A 96 -14.91 -10.69 5.84
CA LEU A 96 -15.29 -9.71 4.80
C LEU A 96 -14.74 -10.12 3.44
N ARG A 97 -15.59 -10.05 2.41
CA ARG A 97 -15.22 -10.15 1.00
C ARG A 97 -14.99 -8.73 0.48
N ILE A 98 -13.78 -8.43 0.06
CA ILE A 98 -13.35 -7.08 -0.31
C ILE A 98 -12.89 -7.07 -1.76
N LEU A 99 -13.55 -6.26 -2.60
CA LEU A 99 -13.14 -6.03 -3.98
C LEU A 99 -12.34 -4.73 -4.06
N VAL A 100 -11.04 -4.88 -4.31
CA VAL A 100 -10.11 -3.78 -4.47
C VAL A 100 -9.86 -3.52 -5.95
N THR A 101 -9.83 -2.25 -6.34
CA THR A 101 -9.41 -1.82 -7.68
C THR A 101 -8.34 -0.76 -7.60
N ILE A 102 -7.25 -0.98 -8.32
CA ILE A 102 -6.09 -0.08 -8.37
C ILE A 102 -5.97 0.45 -9.80
N ALA A 103 -5.94 1.77 -10.00
CA ALA A 103 -5.49 2.34 -11.27
C ALA A 103 -3.97 2.46 -11.26
N SER A 104 -3.27 1.75 -12.17
CA SER A 104 -1.80 1.82 -12.29
C SER A 104 -1.37 2.10 -13.73
N PHE A 105 -0.71 3.23 -13.93
CA PHE A 105 -0.53 3.83 -15.25
C PHE A 105 0.73 3.32 -15.99
N ASP A 106 1.83 3.10 -15.28
CA ASP A 106 3.12 2.60 -15.80
C ASP A 106 4.04 2.09 -14.67
N PHE A 107 5.17 1.48 -15.03
CA PHE A 107 6.13 0.95 -14.06
C PHE A 107 6.94 2.01 -13.31
N MET A 108 6.76 3.32 -13.56
CA MET A 108 7.51 4.34 -12.80
C MET A 108 7.05 4.46 -11.34
N GLN A 109 5.92 3.83 -10.97
CA GLN A 109 5.42 3.73 -9.61
C GLN A 109 5.51 2.31 -9.01
N LEU A 110 6.27 1.38 -9.63
CA LEU A 110 6.20 -0.06 -9.29
C LEU A 110 6.42 -0.38 -7.81
N ALA A 111 7.39 0.27 -7.15
CA ALA A 111 7.65 0.10 -5.72
C ALA A 111 6.53 0.66 -4.82
N HIS A 112 5.78 1.67 -5.29
CA HIS A 112 4.59 2.15 -4.59
C HIS A 112 3.42 1.18 -4.75
N LEU A 113 3.22 0.63 -5.95
CA LEU A 113 2.23 -0.41 -6.19
C LEU A 113 2.48 -1.64 -5.31
N GLU A 114 3.73 -2.02 -5.10
CA GLU A 114 4.12 -3.07 -4.13
C GLU A 114 3.75 -2.71 -2.68
N GLU A 115 4.08 -1.51 -2.19
CA GLU A 115 3.67 -1.03 -0.85
C GLU A 115 2.14 -0.96 -0.67
N VAL A 116 1.41 -0.59 -1.72
CA VAL A 116 -0.07 -0.58 -1.74
C VAL A 116 -0.61 -2.01 -1.67
N LEU A 117 -0.02 -2.94 -2.43
CA LEU A 117 -0.39 -4.35 -2.46
C LEU A 117 -0.08 -5.07 -1.14
N ASP A 118 1.08 -4.83 -0.53
CA ASP A 118 1.44 -5.32 0.81
C ASP A 118 0.41 -4.83 1.85
N GLY A 119 -0.08 -3.59 1.74
CA GLY A 119 -1.17 -3.07 2.59
C GLY A 119 -2.50 -3.83 2.43
N PHE A 120 -2.75 -4.47 1.29
CA PHE A 120 -3.89 -5.38 1.09
C PHE A 120 -3.58 -6.83 1.51
N GLN A 121 -2.31 -7.23 1.52
CA GLN A 121 -1.87 -8.49 2.11
C GLN A 121 -2.02 -8.45 3.65
N ASP A 122 -1.67 -7.32 4.29
CA ASP A 122 -1.95 -7.03 5.71
C ASP A 122 -3.45 -7.22 6.03
N VAL A 123 -4.34 -6.79 5.13
CA VAL A 123 -5.80 -6.94 5.26
C VAL A 123 -6.23 -8.40 5.15
N CYS A 124 -5.59 -9.19 4.28
CA CYS A 124 -5.86 -10.61 4.21
C CYS A 124 -5.45 -11.34 5.51
N TYR A 125 -4.26 -11.04 6.05
CA TYR A 125 -3.82 -11.55 7.35
C TYR A 125 -4.66 -11.05 8.55
N ALA A 126 -5.50 -10.02 8.37
CA ALA A 126 -6.49 -9.59 9.35
C ALA A 126 -7.81 -10.38 9.32
N GLY A 127 -7.92 -11.40 8.45
CA GLY A 127 -9.04 -12.33 8.36
C GLY A 127 -9.98 -12.13 7.16
N SER A 128 -9.64 -11.25 6.21
CA SER A 128 -10.48 -10.92 5.05
C SER A 128 -10.12 -11.72 3.80
N LYS A 129 -11.11 -11.87 2.90
CA LYS A 129 -10.88 -12.30 1.52
C LYS A 129 -10.78 -11.07 0.61
N VAL A 130 -9.63 -10.88 -0.03
CA VAL A 130 -9.31 -9.68 -0.81
C VAL A 130 -9.05 -10.04 -2.27
N ASP A 131 -9.94 -9.64 -3.17
CA ASP A 131 -9.73 -9.75 -4.61
C ASP A 131 -9.29 -8.39 -5.16
N VAL A 132 -8.03 -8.29 -5.60
CA VAL A 132 -7.42 -7.08 -6.15
C VAL A 132 -7.46 -7.09 -7.67
N VAL A 133 -7.90 -5.99 -8.27
CA VAL A 133 -7.99 -5.81 -9.72
C VAL A 133 -7.24 -4.54 -10.14
N ILE A 134 -6.06 -4.72 -10.72
CA ILE A 134 -5.20 -3.64 -11.19
C ILE A 134 -5.57 -3.32 -12.64
N TYR A 135 -6.17 -2.15 -12.86
CA TYR A 135 -6.41 -1.59 -14.19
C TYR A 135 -5.14 -0.91 -14.69
N THR A 136 -4.60 -1.38 -15.82
CA THR A 136 -3.34 -0.87 -16.37
C THR A 136 -3.30 -0.84 -17.89
N THR A 137 -2.47 0.04 -18.44
CA THR A 137 -2.19 0.13 -19.88
C THR A 137 -0.89 -0.55 -20.33
N VAL A 138 -0.18 -1.23 -19.41
CA VAL A 138 1.11 -1.88 -19.69
C VAL A 138 1.00 -3.40 -19.50
N VAL A 139 1.56 -4.18 -20.42
CA VAL A 139 1.62 -5.65 -20.29
C VAL A 139 2.78 -6.03 -19.37
N TYR A 140 2.46 -6.69 -18.26
CA TYR A 140 3.44 -7.10 -17.25
C TYR A 140 4.30 -8.27 -17.76
N PRO A 141 5.61 -8.29 -17.43
CA PRO A 141 6.52 -9.35 -17.84
C PRO A 141 6.43 -10.57 -16.91
N VAL A 142 6.67 -11.76 -17.45
CA VAL A 142 6.47 -13.05 -16.75
C VAL A 142 7.23 -13.13 -15.43
N ALA A 143 8.52 -12.77 -15.40
CA ALA A 143 9.32 -12.79 -14.17
C ALA A 143 8.74 -11.94 -13.04
N PHE A 144 8.21 -10.76 -13.37
CA PHE A 144 7.61 -9.88 -12.36
C PHE A 144 6.26 -10.42 -11.86
N ILE A 145 5.49 -11.04 -12.75
CA ILE A 145 4.27 -11.77 -12.38
C ILE A 145 4.60 -12.96 -11.46
N ASP A 146 5.68 -13.69 -11.74
CA ASP A 146 6.17 -14.80 -10.92
C ASP A 146 6.70 -14.34 -9.55
N MET A 147 7.42 -13.21 -9.49
CA MET A 147 7.84 -12.58 -8.23
C MET A 147 6.64 -12.14 -7.39
N LEU A 148 5.64 -11.49 -8.00
CA LEU A 148 4.42 -11.12 -7.30
C LEU A 148 3.58 -12.35 -6.89
N ASN A 149 3.60 -13.46 -7.63
CA ASN A 149 2.97 -14.73 -7.20
C ASN A 149 3.58 -15.30 -5.92
N ASP A 150 4.88 -15.08 -5.70
CA ASP A 150 5.57 -15.53 -4.50
C ASP A 150 5.39 -14.52 -3.34
N ARG A 151 5.40 -13.20 -3.61
CA ARG A 151 5.18 -12.13 -2.61
C ARG A 151 3.73 -12.09 -2.08
N MET A 152 2.74 -12.10 -2.97
CA MET A 152 1.31 -11.85 -2.67
C MET A 152 0.57 -13.03 -2.00
N ARG A 153 1.31 -13.96 -1.37
CA ARG A 153 0.73 -15.12 -0.71
C ARG A 153 0.17 -14.74 0.66
N CYS A 154 -1.13 -14.87 0.81
CA CYS A 154 -1.78 -14.82 2.11
C CYS A 154 -1.82 -16.23 2.70
N ASN A 155 -1.00 -16.46 3.73
CA ASN A 155 -0.85 -17.78 4.39
C ASN A 155 -1.77 -17.96 5.61
N ASP A 156 -2.83 -17.14 5.74
CA ASP A 156 -3.88 -17.35 6.73
C ASP A 156 -4.62 -18.67 6.43
N PRO A 157 -4.69 -19.64 7.37
CA PRO A 157 -5.36 -20.92 7.15
C PRO A 157 -6.90 -20.84 7.18
N SER A 158 -7.49 -19.66 7.48
CA SER A 158 -8.94 -19.50 7.50
C SER A 158 -9.56 -19.67 6.10
N PRO A 159 -10.62 -20.48 5.94
CA PRO A 159 -11.34 -20.61 4.67
C PRO A 159 -12.10 -19.33 4.27
N THR A 160 -12.19 -18.34 5.15
CA THR A 160 -12.78 -17.02 4.87
C THR A 160 -11.74 -15.96 4.50
N SER A 161 -10.45 -16.31 4.56
CA SER A 161 -9.34 -15.45 4.15
C SER A 161 -8.80 -15.86 2.78
N GLY A 162 -8.00 -15.00 2.17
CA GLY A 162 -7.28 -15.29 0.93
C GLY A 162 -7.16 -14.07 0.03
N MET A 163 -6.07 -13.97 -0.71
CA MET A 163 -5.78 -12.86 -1.61
C MET A 163 -5.71 -13.34 -3.06
N THR A 164 -6.32 -12.62 -4.00
CA THR A 164 -6.06 -12.81 -5.44
C THR A 164 -5.73 -11.48 -6.10
N VAL A 165 -4.94 -11.49 -7.18
CA VAL A 165 -4.62 -10.30 -7.97
C VAL A 165 -4.91 -10.56 -9.45
N THR A 166 -5.54 -9.60 -10.12
CA THR A 166 -5.90 -9.67 -11.55
C THR A 166 -5.48 -8.38 -12.25
N LEU A 167 -4.67 -8.51 -13.30
CA LEU A 167 -4.24 -7.41 -14.17
C LEU A 167 -5.24 -7.26 -15.31
N MET A 168 -6.07 -6.22 -15.27
CA MET A 168 -7.04 -5.88 -16.31
C MET A 168 -6.40 -4.93 -17.30
N LEU A 169 -5.99 -5.46 -18.46
CA LEU A 169 -5.32 -4.67 -19.50
C LEU A 169 -6.34 -3.82 -20.26
N LYS A 170 -5.98 -2.55 -20.48
CA LYS A 170 -6.74 -1.58 -21.29
C LYS A 170 -5.84 -0.92 -22.34
N PRO A 171 -6.39 -0.40 -23.46
CA PRO A 171 -5.61 0.33 -24.46
C PRO A 171 -4.91 1.58 -23.89
N ALA A 172 -3.70 1.89 -24.37
CA ALA A 172 -2.97 3.10 -23.97
C ALA A 172 -3.78 4.41 -24.19
N SER A 173 -4.71 4.43 -25.16
CA SER A 173 -5.60 5.55 -25.42
C SER A 173 -6.58 5.88 -24.28
N VAL A 174 -6.85 4.94 -23.37
CA VAL A 174 -7.71 5.18 -22.18
C VAL A 174 -6.90 5.33 -20.89
N ARG A 175 -5.57 5.51 -20.98
CA ARG A 175 -4.67 5.69 -19.83
C ARG A 175 -5.16 6.78 -18.86
N LEU A 176 -5.71 7.89 -19.36
CA LEU A 176 -6.21 9.00 -18.52
C LEU A 176 -7.60 8.72 -17.90
N HIS A 177 -8.21 7.58 -18.25
CA HIS A 177 -9.56 7.17 -17.85
C HIS A 177 -9.57 5.81 -17.13
N LEU A 178 -8.42 5.15 -16.91
CA LEU A 178 -8.27 3.95 -16.06
C LEU A 178 -9.04 4.07 -14.74
N VAL A 179 -8.96 5.26 -14.16
CA VAL A 179 -9.57 5.69 -12.91
C VAL A 179 -11.10 5.51 -12.85
N ASP A 180 -11.81 5.45 -13.97
CA ASP A 180 -13.28 5.24 -13.99
C ASP A 180 -13.68 3.75 -14.15
N PHE A 181 -12.80 2.87 -14.64
CA PHE A 181 -13.18 1.51 -15.07
C PHE A 181 -13.63 0.57 -13.96
N HIS A 182 -13.26 0.85 -12.70
CA HIS A 182 -13.73 0.05 -11.57
C HIS A 182 -15.24 0.09 -11.37
N ARG A 183 -15.93 1.15 -11.83
CA ARG A 183 -17.37 1.36 -11.59
C ARG A 183 -18.19 0.19 -12.10
N SER A 184 -18.08 -0.10 -13.40
CA SER A 184 -18.83 -1.22 -14.00
C SER A 184 -18.50 -2.53 -13.28
N LEU A 185 -17.22 -2.81 -12.99
CA LEU A 185 -16.83 -4.01 -12.25
C LEU A 185 -17.43 -4.07 -10.83
N PHE A 186 -17.52 -2.96 -10.10
CA PHE A 186 -18.17 -2.92 -8.78
C PHE A 186 -19.66 -3.26 -8.90
N TYR A 187 -20.36 -2.70 -9.88
CA TYR A 187 -21.78 -2.95 -10.09
C TYR A 187 -22.08 -4.34 -10.68
N ASP A 188 -21.22 -4.87 -11.55
CA ASP A 188 -21.25 -6.24 -12.06
C ASP A 188 -20.97 -7.29 -10.96
N ARG A 189 -20.36 -6.86 -9.85
CA ARG A 189 -19.98 -7.69 -8.70
C ARG A 189 -20.68 -7.29 -7.41
N LEU A 190 -21.76 -6.49 -7.49
CA LEU A 190 -22.41 -5.89 -6.33
C LEU A 190 -22.86 -6.92 -5.28
N ASP A 191 -23.29 -8.11 -5.71
CA ASP A 191 -23.75 -9.18 -4.80
C ASP A 191 -22.62 -10.16 -4.38
N SER A 192 -21.41 -9.99 -4.93
CA SER A 192 -20.25 -10.85 -4.68
C SER A 192 -19.34 -10.38 -3.53
N TYR A 193 -19.45 -9.13 -3.09
CA TYR A 193 -18.55 -8.51 -2.10
C TYR A 193 -19.31 -7.60 -1.12
N ASP A 194 -18.73 -7.41 0.06
CA ASP A 194 -19.31 -6.65 1.17
C ASP A 194 -18.78 -5.20 1.21
N LEU A 195 -17.51 -5.02 0.79
CA LEU A 195 -16.79 -3.76 0.73
C LEU A 195 -16.07 -3.60 -0.62
N PHE A 196 -16.17 -2.41 -1.20
CA PHE A 196 -15.57 -2.04 -2.48
C PHE A 196 -14.58 -0.88 -2.25
N VAL A 197 -13.39 -1.00 -2.82
CA VAL A 197 -12.27 -0.06 -2.59
C VAL A 197 -11.66 0.34 -3.92
N TYR A 198 -11.73 1.63 -4.27
CA TYR A 198 -10.96 2.20 -5.38
C TYR A 198 -9.73 2.93 -4.84
N THR A 199 -8.59 2.81 -5.52
CA THR A 199 -7.37 3.57 -5.22
C THR A 199 -6.47 3.78 -6.44
N GLU A 200 -5.58 4.77 -6.37
CA GLU A 200 -4.38 4.93 -7.20
C GLU A 200 -3.21 4.08 -6.66
N ASP A 201 -2.17 3.89 -7.46
CA ASP A 201 -1.02 3.03 -7.18
C ASP A 201 0.03 3.60 -6.21
N ASP A 202 -0.24 4.75 -5.59
CA ASP A 202 0.56 5.38 -4.54
C ASP A 202 -0.18 5.64 -3.21
N ILE A 203 -1.37 5.09 -2.97
CA ILE A 203 -2.10 5.33 -1.71
C ILE A 203 -2.17 4.05 -0.86
N ARG A 204 -1.33 3.93 0.16
CA ARG A 204 -1.30 2.74 1.03
C ARG A 204 -2.50 2.73 1.98
N ILE A 205 -3.30 1.68 1.90
CA ILE A 205 -4.42 1.39 2.80
C ILE A 205 -3.97 0.35 3.83
N SER A 206 -4.51 0.41 5.05
CA SER A 206 -4.19 -0.53 6.13
C SER A 206 -5.45 -1.21 6.68
N PRO A 207 -5.32 -2.36 7.40
CA PRO A 207 -6.42 -2.97 8.14
C PRO A 207 -7.13 -1.98 9.09
N LYS A 208 -6.36 -1.12 9.76
CA LYS A 208 -6.89 -0.04 10.62
C LYS A 208 -7.81 0.90 9.83
N THR A 209 -7.40 1.30 8.62
CA THR A 209 -8.19 2.20 7.75
C THR A 209 -9.51 1.57 7.33
N LEU A 210 -9.50 0.30 6.92
CA LEU A 210 -10.73 -0.42 6.54
C LEU A 210 -11.66 -0.63 7.74
N ALA A 211 -11.12 -1.00 8.91
CA ALA A 211 -11.90 -1.17 10.12
C ALA A 211 -12.54 0.15 10.58
N ALA A 212 -11.79 1.26 10.53
CA ALA A 212 -12.31 2.59 10.83
C ALA A 212 -13.42 3.01 9.85
N TYR A 213 -13.24 2.78 8.55
CA TYR A 213 -14.27 3.07 7.54
C TYR A 213 -15.55 2.26 7.79
N MET A 214 -15.43 0.97 8.07
CA MET A 214 -16.58 0.08 8.34
C MET A 214 -17.29 0.43 9.66
N TYR A 215 -16.55 0.86 10.68
CA TYR A 215 -17.12 1.34 11.95
C TYR A 215 -17.88 2.66 11.75
N GLU A 216 -17.24 3.66 11.13
CA GLU A 216 -17.84 4.99 10.95
C GLU A 216 -19.01 4.96 9.97
N THR A 217 -18.98 4.13 8.92
CA THR A 217 -20.12 3.98 7.99
C THR A 217 -21.35 3.41 8.71
N LYS A 218 -21.16 2.44 9.62
CA LYS A 218 -22.23 1.91 10.48
C LYS A 218 -22.73 2.97 11.48
N ARG A 219 -21.83 3.80 12.03
CA ARG A 219 -22.17 4.92 12.95
C ARG A 219 -22.98 6.01 12.25
N VAL A 220 -22.63 6.39 11.02
CA VAL A 220 -23.41 7.32 10.21
C VAL A 220 -24.82 6.75 9.95
N SER A 221 -24.92 5.49 9.51
CA SER A 221 -26.20 4.85 9.23
C SER A 221 -27.12 4.71 10.45
N SER A 222 -26.57 4.53 11.67
CA SER A 222 -27.39 4.46 12.89
C SER A 222 -27.82 5.85 13.40
N LEU A 223 -27.05 6.90 13.08
CA LEU A 223 -27.41 8.28 13.41
C LEU A 223 -28.53 8.82 12.50
N VAL A 224 -28.38 8.69 11.17
CA VAL A 224 -29.32 9.29 10.19
C VAL A 224 -30.43 8.35 9.71
N GLY A 225 -30.29 7.04 9.95
CA GLY A 225 -31.20 6.01 9.43
C GLY A 225 -30.76 5.50 8.04
N PRO A 226 -31.21 4.29 7.63
CA PRO A 226 -30.71 3.64 6.41
C PRO A 226 -31.05 4.41 5.11
N GLU A 227 -32.22 5.06 5.06
CA GLU A 227 -32.65 5.83 3.88
C GLU A 227 -31.69 7.00 3.58
N HIS A 228 -31.34 7.76 4.62
CA HIS A 228 -30.43 8.91 4.54
C HIS A 228 -28.94 8.53 4.61
N ALA A 229 -28.59 7.30 4.97
CA ALA A 229 -27.19 6.87 5.03
C ALA A 229 -26.49 7.06 3.66
N SER A 230 -27.22 6.86 2.57
CA SER A 230 -26.74 7.02 1.19
C SER A 230 -26.49 8.47 0.73
N ASP A 231 -27.00 9.47 1.47
CA ASP A 231 -26.68 10.89 1.23
C ASP A 231 -25.22 11.22 1.63
N TYR A 232 -24.55 10.31 2.35
CA TYR A 232 -23.23 10.47 2.90
C TYR A 232 -22.25 9.37 2.47
N ASN A 233 -20.95 9.65 2.55
CA ASN A 233 -19.92 8.61 2.59
C ASN A 233 -18.78 9.04 3.51
N VAL A 234 -18.20 8.09 4.24
CA VAL A 234 -17.04 8.34 5.08
C VAL A 234 -15.82 8.60 4.18
N GLY A 235 -15.21 9.78 4.33
CA GLY A 235 -14.08 10.25 3.54
C GLY A 235 -12.73 9.79 4.09
N ILE A 236 -11.72 9.82 3.22
CA ILE A 236 -10.37 9.33 3.54
C ILE A 236 -9.36 10.39 3.13
N VAL A 237 -8.64 10.96 4.09
CA VAL A 237 -7.76 12.11 3.84
C VAL A 237 -6.35 11.63 3.50
N ARG A 238 -5.89 11.97 2.30
CA ARG A 238 -4.50 11.75 1.88
C ARG A 238 -3.57 12.72 2.59
N TYR A 239 -2.52 12.20 3.21
CA TYR A 239 -1.38 12.99 3.68
C TYR A 239 -0.09 12.49 3.03
N GLU A 240 0.89 13.38 2.91
CA GLU A 240 2.17 13.13 2.24
C GLU A 240 3.29 13.92 2.92
N TYR A 241 4.54 13.61 2.59
CA TYR A 241 5.68 14.40 3.05
C TYR A 241 5.72 15.76 2.33
N ASN A 242 5.77 16.83 3.10
CA ASN A 242 5.79 18.20 2.60
C ASN A 242 7.23 18.65 2.32
N PHE A 243 7.84 18.06 1.28
CA PHE A 243 9.18 18.43 0.87
C PHE A 243 9.26 19.93 0.50
N PRO A 244 10.29 20.67 0.95
CA PRO A 244 10.50 22.05 0.55
C PRO A 244 10.70 22.16 -0.97
N GLU A 245 10.12 23.18 -1.60
CA GLU A 245 10.10 23.37 -3.06
C GLU A 245 11.51 23.49 -3.69
N ASN A 246 12.54 23.70 -2.88
CA ASN A 246 13.94 23.87 -3.25
C ASN A 246 14.87 22.70 -2.86
N VAL A 247 14.35 21.57 -2.35
CA VAL A 247 15.17 20.45 -1.86
C VAL A 247 15.01 19.22 -2.75
N VAL A 248 16.09 18.84 -3.45
CA VAL A 248 16.20 17.54 -4.12
C VAL A 248 16.33 16.44 -3.07
N ILE A 249 15.50 15.39 -3.16
CA ILE A 249 15.48 14.29 -2.20
C ILE A 249 16.54 13.23 -2.55
N THR A 250 17.41 12.97 -1.58
CA THR A 250 18.55 12.04 -1.60
C THR A 250 18.77 11.50 -0.18
N ASP A 251 19.61 10.49 0.01
CA ASP A 251 19.99 10.04 1.36
C ASP A 251 20.66 11.13 2.21
N LYS A 252 21.28 12.12 1.56
CA LYS A 252 21.89 13.29 2.21
C LYS A 252 20.90 14.40 2.54
N THR A 253 19.63 14.29 2.13
CA THR A 253 18.58 15.30 2.38
C THR A 253 17.31 14.73 2.98
N ARG A 254 17.14 13.39 3.09
CA ARG A 254 15.98 12.76 3.75
C ARG A 254 15.78 13.17 5.21
N HIS A 255 16.82 13.58 5.93
CA HIS A 255 16.68 14.08 7.29
C HIS A 255 15.95 15.45 7.36
N ALA A 256 16.00 16.25 6.28
CA ALA A 256 15.24 17.49 6.18
C ALA A 256 13.72 17.25 6.04
N THR A 257 13.27 15.99 5.99
CA THR A 257 11.86 15.60 5.81
C THR A 257 11.21 15.08 7.11
N GLU A 258 11.99 14.90 8.19
CA GLU A 258 11.59 14.22 9.42
C GLU A 258 10.40 14.86 10.16
N ASN A 259 10.19 16.16 10.00
CA ASN A 259 9.14 16.92 10.68
C ASN A 259 8.14 17.61 9.73
N VAL A 260 8.12 17.23 8.45
CA VAL A 260 7.26 17.88 7.43
C VAL A 260 6.34 16.89 6.73
N THR A 261 5.11 16.78 7.23
CA THR A 261 3.97 16.24 6.48
C THR A 261 2.99 17.35 6.12
N ARG A 262 2.20 17.15 5.07
CA ARG A 262 1.02 17.97 4.78
C ARG A 262 -0.18 17.08 4.48
N VAL A 263 -1.36 17.58 4.81
CA VAL A 263 -2.60 17.07 4.24
C VAL A 263 -2.71 17.56 2.79
N TYR A 264 -3.04 16.65 1.88
CA TYR A 264 -3.08 16.97 0.45
C TYR A 264 -4.43 17.57 0.03
N TRP A 265 -4.46 18.90 -0.07
CA TRP A 265 -5.60 19.67 -0.55
C TRP A 265 -5.27 20.35 -1.88
N GLU A 266 -5.77 19.81 -2.99
CA GLU A 266 -5.52 20.41 -4.31
C GLU A 266 -6.26 21.75 -4.51
N HIS A 267 -5.59 22.68 -5.18
CA HIS A 267 -6.12 23.96 -5.69
C HIS A 267 -6.71 24.97 -4.67
N LEU A 268 -6.68 24.72 -3.36
CA LEU A 268 -7.08 25.71 -2.35
C LEU A 268 -5.97 26.75 -2.11
N GLY A 269 -6.26 28.02 -2.43
CA GLY A 269 -5.35 29.14 -2.14
C GLY A 269 -5.32 29.47 -0.64
N LYS A 270 -4.13 29.69 -0.08
CA LYS A 270 -3.89 29.92 1.37
C LYS A 270 -4.79 31.02 1.98
N PRO A 271 -5.14 30.95 3.28
CA PRO A 271 -5.00 29.79 4.17
C PRO A 271 -5.84 28.61 3.67
N ILE A 272 -5.33 27.39 3.82
CA ILE A 272 -5.93 26.19 3.24
C ILE A 272 -7.07 25.68 4.13
N PHE A 273 -6.81 25.45 5.43
CA PHE A 273 -7.74 24.74 6.32
C PHE A 273 -9.08 25.47 6.49
N GLU A 274 -9.07 26.80 6.62
CA GLU A 274 -10.26 27.68 6.66
C GLU A 274 -11.16 27.57 5.41
N LYS A 275 -10.65 26.99 4.32
CA LYS A 275 -11.35 26.83 3.03
C LYS A 275 -11.44 25.37 2.59
N ALA A 276 -10.94 24.44 3.41
CA ALA A 276 -10.84 23.02 3.12
C ALA A 276 -11.87 22.17 3.88
N MET A 277 -12.51 22.74 4.91
CA MET A 277 -13.53 22.07 5.71
C MET A 277 -14.83 22.89 5.72
N ASP A 278 -15.96 22.19 5.60
CA ASP A 278 -17.33 22.73 5.60
C ASP A 278 -18.11 22.07 6.76
N GLU A 279 -18.98 22.81 7.46
CA GLU A 279 -19.84 22.23 8.51
C GLU A 279 -20.91 21.30 7.92
N VAL A 280 -21.05 20.10 8.50
CA VAL A 280 -22.09 19.15 8.07
C VAL A 280 -23.46 19.65 8.55
N GLN A 281 -24.35 19.99 7.63
CA GLN A 281 -25.62 20.66 7.91
C GLN A 281 -26.66 19.80 8.67
N HIS A 282 -26.40 18.50 8.85
CA HIS A 282 -27.33 17.57 9.51
C HIS A 282 -27.08 17.53 11.03
N GLU A 283 -28.10 17.85 11.83
CA GLU A 283 -28.00 18.09 13.29
C GLU A 283 -27.26 17.01 14.08
N LYS A 284 -27.53 15.72 13.79
CA LYS A 284 -26.88 14.59 14.48
C LYS A 284 -25.42 14.33 14.04
N LEU A 285 -25.01 14.87 12.90
CA LEU A 285 -23.69 14.66 12.31
C LEU A 285 -22.76 15.86 12.56
N SER A 286 -23.27 17.09 12.60
CA SER A 286 -22.49 18.33 12.74
C SER A 286 -21.52 18.35 13.93
N LYS A 287 -21.87 17.65 15.01
CA LYS A 287 -21.07 17.55 16.26
C LYS A 287 -20.00 16.45 16.22
N LEU A 288 -20.02 15.59 15.21
CA LEU A 288 -19.20 14.36 15.13
C LEU A 288 -18.38 14.27 13.84
N TYR A 289 -18.80 14.95 12.78
CA TYR A 289 -18.21 14.93 11.45
C TYR A 289 -18.11 16.34 10.86
N MET A 290 -17.02 16.60 10.13
CA MET A 290 -16.89 17.73 9.21
C MET A 290 -16.94 17.24 7.76
N SER A 291 -17.37 18.08 6.82
CA SER A 291 -17.20 17.85 5.39
C SER A 291 -15.88 18.47 4.93
N SER A 292 -15.34 17.97 3.82
CA SER A 292 -14.27 18.67 3.10
C SER A 292 -14.81 19.57 2.01
N HIS A 293 -14.05 20.59 1.60
CA HIS A 293 -14.29 21.33 0.37
C HIS A 293 -13.40 20.80 -0.75
N GLY A 294 -13.93 20.75 -1.99
CA GLY A 294 -13.13 20.38 -3.16
C GLY A 294 -12.59 18.95 -3.14
N HIS A 295 -13.37 17.99 -2.65
CA HIS A 295 -13.05 16.57 -2.43
C HIS A 295 -12.09 15.95 -3.46
N HIS A 296 -10.77 16.00 -3.18
CA HIS A 296 -9.73 15.57 -4.13
C HIS A 296 -9.03 14.25 -3.71
N GLN A 297 -9.79 13.16 -3.76
CA GLN A 297 -9.31 11.84 -3.34
C GLN A 297 -9.18 10.90 -4.53
N GLY A 298 -7.95 10.46 -4.78
CA GLY A 298 -7.60 9.40 -5.74
C GLY A 298 -8.02 7.99 -5.32
N MET A 299 -8.96 7.92 -4.37
CA MET A 299 -9.47 6.71 -3.77
C MET A 299 -10.90 6.96 -3.28
N TYR A 300 -11.64 5.91 -3.00
CA TYR A 300 -12.76 5.92 -2.05
C TYR A 300 -13.07 4.49 -1.62
N MET A 301 -13.86 4.35 -0.54
CA MET A 301 -14.49 3.09 -0.16
C MET A 301 -16.01 3.22 -0.26
N ALA A 302 -16.69 2.11 -0.49
CA ALA A 302 -18.15 2.01 -0.50
C ALA A 302 -18.59 0.61 -0.03
N THR A 303 -19.60 0.53 0.83
CA THR A 303 -20.27 -0.75 1.12
C THR A 303 -21.20 -1.14 -0.03
N GLN A 304 -21.62 -2.41 -0.06
CA GLN A 304 -22.65 -2.89 -0.98
C GLN A 304 -23.92 -2.00 -0.98
N ASP A 305 -24.42 -1.64 0.19
CA ASP A 305 -25.65 -0.84 0.33
C ASP A 305 -25.50 0.58 -0.23
N LEU A 306 -24.34 1.21 0.01
CA LEU A 306 -24.04 2.54 -0.53
C LEU A 306 -24.03 2.54 -2.05
N LEU A 307 -23.33 1.57 -2.68
CA LEU A 307 -23.33 1.44 -4.14
C LEU A 307 -24.76 1.20 -4.66
N ARG A 308 -25.52 0.28 -4.07
CA ARG A 308 -26.90 -0.02 -4.49
C ARG A 308 -27.76 1.24 -4.46
N ALA A 309 -27.74 1.98 -3.35
CA ALA A 309 -28.49 3.22 -3.20
C ALA A 309 -28.04 4.32 -4.17
N TRP A 310 -26.74 4.44 -4.48
CA TRP A 310 -26.24 5.41 -5.46
C TRP A 310 -26.62 5.09 -6.91
N LYS A 311 -26.81 3.81 -7.26
CA LYS A 311 -27.30 3.41 -8.58
C LYS A 311 -28.72 3.92 -8.85
N ASP A 312 -29.59 3.79 -7.85
CA ASP A 312 -31.01 4.18 -7.95
C ASP A 312 -31.26 5.67 -7.62
N ARG A 313 -30.23 6.39 -7.16
CA ARG A 313 -30.29 7.81 -6.78
C ARG A 313 -30.50 8.70 -8.01
N LYS A 314 -31.69 9.32 -8.10
CA LYS A 314 -32.09 10.23 -9.20
C LYS A 314 -31.00 11.25 -9.57
N GLY A 315 -30.47 11.13 -10.79
CA GLY A 315 -29.44 12.04 -11.35
C GLY A 315 -27.99 11.61 -11.07
N CYS A 316 -27.77 10.66 -10.15
CA CYS A 316 -26.52 9.93 -10.06
C CYS A 316 -26.38 8.99 -11.26
N LYS A 317 -25.14 8.87 -11.73
CA LYS A 317 -24.69 8.04 -12.86
C LYS A 317 -23.25 7.60 -12.54
N PHE A 318 -23.11 6.89 -11.42
CA PHE A 318 -21.82 6.47 -10.85
C PHE A 318 -21.44 5.04 -11.23
N ASP A 319 -22.35 4.30 -11.84
CA ASP A 319 -22.14 3.05 -12.56
C ASP A 319 -21.60 3.28 -13.99
N GLU A 320 -22.01 4.38 -14.61
CA GLU A 320 -21.57 4.79 -15.95
C GLU A 320 -20.09 5.21 -15.99
N ILE A 321 -19.28 4.45 -16.73
CA ILE A 321 -17.96 4.89 -17.20
C ILE A 321 -18.19 5.98 -18.25
N LYS A 322 -17.82 7.21 -17.92
CA LYS A 322 -17.85 8.33 -18.87
C LYS A 322 -16.47 8.43 -19.50
N ASN A 323 -16.39 8.11 -20.80
CA ASN A 323 -15.29 8.62 -21.61
C ASN A 323 -15.40 10.15 -21.61
N ARG A 324 -14.36 10.87 -21.16
CA ARG A 324 -14.38 12.34 -20.97
C ARG A 324 -13.40 13.06 -21.92
N PRO A 325 -13.43 12.81 -23.24
CA PRO A 325 -12.60 13.54 -24.18
C PRO A 325 -13.07 15.00 -24.21
N GLY A 326 -12.13 15.92 -24.05
CA GLY A 326 -12.38 17.35 -24.23
C GLY A 326 -11.81 17.85 -25.56
N SER A 327 -11.55 19.16 -25.64
CA SER A 327 -10.96 19.78 -26.82
C SER A 327 -9.44 19.62 -26.85
N GLY A 328 -8.95 18.87 -27.83
CA GLY A 328 -7.51 18.64 -28.02
C GLY A 328 -6.91 17.75 -26.93
N SER A 329 -5.82 18.19 -26.31
CA SER A 329 -5.12 17.45 -25.25
C SER A 329 -5.74 17.58 -23.86
N GLN A 330 -6.77 18.42 -23.69
CA GLN A 330 -7.40 18.69 -22.39
C GLN A 330 -8.75 17.99 -22.27
N PRO A 331 -9.01 17.24 -21.19
CA PRO A 331 -10.27 16.54 -21.01
C PRO A 331 -11.39 17.46 -20.48
N SER A 332 -12.65 17.09 -20.72
CA SER A 332 -13.80 18.01 -20.68
C SER A 332 -14.18 18.57 -19.31
N GLU A 333 -13.66 18.02 -18.20
CA GLU A 333 -13.93 18.49 -16.84
C GLU A 333 -12.69 19.11 -16.14
N GLY A 334 -11.66 19.46 -16.90
CA GLY A 334 -10.48 20.18 -16.42
C GLY A 334 -9.25 19.30 -16.17
N THR A 335 -8.08 19.90 -16.33
CA THR A 335 -6.79 19.22 -16.56
C THR A 335 -6.33 18.29 -15.43
N GLN A 336 -6.77 18.55 -14.19
CA GLN A 336 -6.45 17.75 -12.99
C GLN A 336 -7.66 17.04 -12.34
N ARG A 337 -8.91 17.37 -12.69
CA ARG A 337 -10.10 16.75 -12.05
C ARG A 337 -10.64 15.51 -12.76
N VAL A 338 -10.18 15.24 -13.99
CA VAL A 338 -10.62 14.06 -14.77
C VAL A 338 -9.94 12.76 -14.32
N TRP A 339 -8.80 12.85 -13.66
CA TRP A 339 -8.12 11.70 -13.02
C TRP A 339 -8.87 11.18 -11.78
N MET A 340 -9.98 11.81 -11.38
CA MET A 340 -10.74 11.40 -10.20
C MET A 340 -12.05 10.70 -10.54
N SER A 341 -12.23 9.49 -10.00
CA SER A 341 -13.56 8.87 -9.95
C SER A 341 -14.47 9.50 -8.90
N SER A 342 -13.91 9.80 -7.71
CA SER A 342 -14.60 10.42 -6.56
C SER A 342 -15.29 11.76 -6.91
N GLN A 343 -14.80 12.47 -7.93
CA GLN A 343 -15.39 13.70 -8.46
C GLN A 343 -16.82 13.52 -8.99
N GLN A 344 -17.19 12.34 -9.51
CA GLN A 344 -18.57 12.02 -9.94
C GLN A 344 -19.47 11.65 -8.74
N LEU A 345 -18.90 11.16 -7.64
CA LEU A 345 -19.62 10.83 -6.41
C LEU A 345 -19.99 12.08 -5.61
N PHE A 346 -19.00 12.91 -5.28
CA PHE A 346 -19.17 14.00 -4.32
C PHE A 346 -19.66 15.33 -4.93
N ALA A 347 -19.59 15.53 -6.25
CA ALA A 347 -20.02 16.79 -6.85
C ALA A 347 -21.55 16.95 -6.84
N LYS A 348 -22.02 18.12 -6.38
CA LYS A 348 -23.45 18.53 -6.38
C LYS A 348 -24.15 18.48 -7.75
N ARG A 349 -23.39 18.49 -8.86
CA ARG A 349 -23.90 18.35 -10.25
C ARG A 349 -23.98 16.91 -10.77
N HIS A 350 -23.60 15.94 -9.93
CA HIS A 350 -23.58 14.52 -10.22
C HIS A 350 -24.36 13.80 -9.11
N CYS A 351 -23.75 12.89 -8.34
CA CYS A 351 -24.47 12.18 -7.27
C CYS A 351 -24.68 13.02 -5.99
N GLY A 352 -23.89 14.07 -5.79
CA GLY A 352 -24.05 15.04 -4.69
C GLY A 352 -23.91 14.45 -3.29
N VAL A 353 -23.20 13.33 -3.13
CA VAL A 353 -22.98 12.68 -1.84
C VAL A 353 -22.10 13.56 -0.97
N THR A 354 -22.46 13.78 0.30
CA THR A 354 -21.65 14.56 1.23
C THR A 354 -20.56 13.68 1.84
N GLN A 355 -19.31 14.14 1.73
CA GLN A 355 -18.20 13.50 2.41
C GLN A 355 -18.24 13.80 3.92
N LEU A 356 -18.05 12.78 4.75
CA LEU A 356 -17.95 12.90 6.21
C LEU A 356 -16.56 12.50 6.70
N LEU A 357 -15.92 13.38 7.44
CA LEU A 357 -14.64 13.16 8.12
C LEU A 357 -14.88 13.18 9.64
N PRO A 358 -14.74 12.06 10.37
CA PRO A 358 -15.03 12.01 11.80
C PRO A 358 -14.01 12.84 12.56
N ILE A 359 -14.50 13.68 13.48
CA ILE A 359 -13.66 14.60 14.26
C ILE A 359 -12.78 13.81 15.24
N GLU A 360 -13.37 12.84 15.94
CA GLU A 360 -12.68 12.01 16.95
C GLU A 360 -11.71 11.00 16.33
N ASN A 361 -12.12 10.36 15.23
CA ASN A 361 -11.41 9.25 14.60
C ASN A 361 -10.61 9.64 13.35
N PHE A 362 -10.39 10.94 13.12
CA PHE A 362 -9.73 11.49 11.92
C PHE A 362 -8.43 10.76 11.54
N GLY A 363 -7.52 10.59 12.51
CA GLY A 363 -6.22 9.91 12.34
C GLY A 363 -6.29 8.38 12.14
N GLN A 364 -7.48 7.81 11.97
CA GLN A 364 -7.68 6.44 11.50
C GLN A 364 -8.04 6.37 10.01
N LEU A 365 -8.56 7.48 9.45
CA LEU A 365 -8.94 7.66 8.05
C LEU A 365 -7.99 8.61 7.30
N THR A 366 -6.84 8.92 7.89
CA THR A 366 -5.70 9.50 7.20
C THR A 366 -4.85 8.39 6.57
N VAL A 367 -4.60 8.46 5.26
CA VAL A 367 -3.77 7.49 4.52
C VAL A 367 -2.53 8.15 3.94
N LEU A 368 -1.44 7.38 3.88
CA LEU A 368 -0.20 7.84 3.26
C LEU A 368 -0.34 7.77 1.74
N HIS A 369 -0.36 8.94 1.12
CA HIS A 369 0.03 9.11 -0.28
C HIS A 369 1.55 9.02 -0.33
N LEU A 370 2.04 7.87 -0.80
CA LEU A 370 3.44 7.59 -1.05
C LEU A 370 3.97 8.67 -2.01
N PRO A 371 5.24 9.13 -1.86
CA PRO A 371 5.72 10.34 -2.51
C PRO A 371 5.75 10.22 -4.05
N ASN A 372 4.62 10.62 -4.65
CA ASN A 372 4.26 10.47 -6.05
C ASN A 372 5.30 11.09 -7.01
N LYS A 373 5.42 10.49 -8.19
CA LYS A 373 6.04 10.97 -9.44
C LYS A 373 5.98 12.50 -9.67
N ASN A 374 4.94 13.17 -9.19
CA ASN A 374 4.81 14.63 -9.14
C ASN A 374 5.96 15.36 -8.41
N TYR A 375 6.66 14.75 -7.46
CA TYR A 375 7.85 15.33 -6.82
C TYR A 375 9.09 15.38 -7.71
N ARG A 376 9.11 14.66 -8.85
CA ARG A 376 10.11 14.87 -9.90
C ARG A 376 9.73 16.01 -10.85
N ARG A 377 8.49 16.53 -10.79
CA ARG A 377 8.04 17.72 -11.54
C ARG A 377 8.36 19.01 -10.77
N VAL A 378 9.62 19.17 -10.33
CA VAL A 378 10.07 20.34 -9.56
C VAL A 378 10.15 21.57 -10.46
N GLY A 379 9.04 22.28 -10.61
CA GLY A 379 8.96 23.55 -11.34
C GLY A 379 7.78 23.60 -12.32
N LYS A 380 7.45 24.83 -12.73
CA LYS A 380 6.20 25.15 -13.45
C LYS A 380 6.06 24.47 -14.82
N GLN A 381 7.14 24.10 -15.50
CA GLN A 381 7.06 23.42 -16.80
C GLN A 381 6.50 22.00 -16.68
N GLY A 382 6.63 21.36 -15.51
CA GLY A 382 6.05 20.05 -15.24
C GLY A 382 4.51 20.04 -15.15
N ARG A 383 3.83 21.19 -15.25
CA ARG A 383 2.36 21.28 -15.30
C ARG A 383 1.85 21.29 -16.74
N ILE A 384 0.78 20.53 -16.96
CA ILE A 384 -0.13 20.76 -18.09
C ILE A 384 -0.75 22.16 -17.87
N GLY A 385 -0.29 23.16 -18.61
CA GLY A 385 -0.63 24.58 -18.41
C GLY A 385 0.46 25.44 -17.76
N GLY A 386 1.72 24.99 -17.71
CA GLY A 386 2.86 25.92 -17.59
C GLY A 386 2.96 26.84 -18.82
N ASN A 387 3.56 28.03 -18.65
CA ASN A 387 3.83 28.96 -19.76
C ASN A 387 5.34 29.14 -19.98
N ASP A 388 5.73 29.57 -21.18
CA ASP A 388 7.14 29.63 -21.61
C ASP A 388 8.00 30.58 -20.76
N ASN A 389 7.39 31.58 -20.13
CA ASN A 389 8.01 32.53 -19.19
C ASN A 389 8.13 31.99 -17.75
N SER A 390 7.90 30.70 -17.54
CA SER A 390 8.12 30.03 -16.26
C SER A 390 9.61 29.74 -16.04
N PRO A 391 10.12 29.81 -14.79
CA PRO A 391 11.44 29.26 -14.47
C PRO A 391 11.51 27.82 -14.95
N LYS A 392 12.54 27.50 -15.73
CA LYS A 392 12.66 26.20 -16.36
C LYS A 392 12.96 25.11 -15.34
N ASN A 393 12.54 23.89 -15.65
CA ASN A 393 12.93 22.68 -14.93
C ASN A 393 14.28 22.12 -15.44
N GLU A 394 14.92 22.83 -16.39
CA GLU A 394 16.25 22.55 -16.93
C GLU A 394 17.34 23.09 -15.99
N PHE A 395 18.43 22.34 -15.80
CA PHE A 395 19.73 22.99 -15.58
C PHE A 395 20.04 23.84 -16.82
N SER A 396 20.72 24.98 -16.66
CA SER A 396 20.79 26.05 -17.67
C SER A 396 21.57 25.72 -18.96
N ASP A 397 21.88 24.45 -19.21
CA ASP A 397 22.47 23.89 -20.43
C ASP A 397 21.45 23.16 -21.33
N GLY A 398 20.21 22.99 -20.86
CA GLY A 398 19.14 22.32 -21.62
C GLY A 398 19.18 20.79 -21.57
N THR A 399 19.99 20.18 -20.69
CA THR A 399 20.05 18.73 -20.55
C THR A 399 18.95 18.20 -19.61
N GLU A 400 17.74 17.96 -20.15
CA GLU A 400 16.68 17.22 -19.43
C GLU A 400 17.02 15.72 -19.32
N GLN A 401 18.06 15.40 -18.54
CA GLN A 401 18.32 14.03 -18.13
C GLN A 401 17.30 13.63 -17.07
N PHE A 402 16.24 12.92 -17.50
CA PHE A 402 15.49 12.06 -16.61
C PHE A 402 16.47 11.11 -15.92
N GLN A 403 16.80 11.36 -14.65
CA GLN A 403 17.50 10.36 -13.85
C GLN A 403 16.65 9.09 -13.89
N PRO A 404 17.15 7.97 -14.42
CA PRO A 404 16.40 6.72 -14.38
C PRO A 404 16.07 6.38 -12.93
N SER A 405 15.13 5.46 -12.71
CA SER A 405 15.08 4.77 -11.42
C SER A 405 16.46 4.21 -11.09
N HIS A 406 16.87 4.24 -9.82
CA HIS A 406 18.16 3.66 -9.41
C HIS A 406 18.29 2.25 -10.01
N PRO A 407 19.46 1.81 -10.53
CA PRO A 407 19.61 0.46 -11.07
C PRO A 407 19.06 -0.58 -10.08
N ASP A 408 19.44 -0.43 -8.82
CA ASP A 408 19.09 -1.21 -7.63
C ASP A 408 17.58 -1.36 -7.35
N LEU A 409 16.70 -0.53 -7.93
CA LEU A 409 15.25 -0.59 -7.70
C LEU A 409 14.63 -1.94 -8.08
N LEU A 410 15.34 -2.75 -8.89
CA LEU A 410 14.91 -4.06 -9.33
C LEU A 410 15.83 -5.21 -8.86
N HIS A 411 16.76 -4.97 -7.91
CA HIS A 411 17.60 -6.03 -7.34
C HIS A 411 16.79 -7.17 -6.70
N ALA A 412 15.57 -6.89 -6.19
CA ALA A 412 14.66 -7.94 -5.71
C ALA A 412 14.20 -8.89 -6.83
N LEU A 413 13.98 -8.36 -8.03
CA LEU A 413 13.59 -9.13 -9.22
C LEU A 413 14.78 -9.87 -9.85
N GLU A 414 15.96 -9.26 -9.85
CA GLU A 414 17.21 -9.93 -10.24
C GLU A 414 17.52 -11.10 -9.31
N LEU A 415 17.42 -10.90 -7.98
CA LEU A 415 17.57 -11.97 -6.99
C LEU A 415 16.52 -13.07 -7.16
N HIS A 416 15.26 -12.71 -7.42
CA HIS A 416 14.20 -13.67 -7.73
C HIS A 416 14.55 -14.51 -8.96
N VAL A 417 15.02 -13.89 -10.05
CA VAL A 417 15.47 -14.60 -11.26
C VAL A 417 16.64 -15.54 -10.96
N GLU A 418 17.68 -15.08 -10.25
CA GLU A 418 18.82 -15.95 -9.92
C GLU A 418 18.41 -17.11 -8.99
N MET A 419 17.47 -16.89 -8.07
CA MET A 419 16.88 -17.99 -7.29
C MET A 419 16.13 -18.99 -8.18
N LYS A 420 15.38 -18.55 -9.19
CA LYS A 420 14.69 -19.46 -10.14
C LYS A 420 15.70 -20.19 -11.04
N ARG A 421 16.80 -19.54 -11.46
CA ARG A 421 17.93 -20.17 -12.19
C ARG A 421 18.66 -21.23 -11.37
N HIS A 422 18.91 -20.97 -10.08
CA HIS A 422 19.57 -21.92 -9.19
C HIS A 422 18.67 -23.07 -8.71
N PHE A 423 17.34 -22.85 -8.65
CA PHE A 423 16.37 -23.84 -8.17
C PHE A 423 15.25 -24.12 -9.20
N PRO A 424 15.56 -24.56 -10.43
CA PRO A 424 14.57 -24.72 -11.51
C PRO A 424 13.55 -25.85 -11.26
N ALA A 425 13.86 -26.76 -10.32
CA ALA A 425 12.93 -27.80 -9.88
C ALA A 425 11.96 -27.34 -8.76
N LEU A 426 12.06 -26.08 -8.30
CA LEU A 426 11.19 -25.53 -7.27
C LEU A 426 9.76 -25.37 -7.80
N LYS A 427 8.89 -26.30 -7.46
CA LYS A 427 7.47 -26.25 -7.84
C LYS A 427 6.79 -25.07 -7.14
N THR A 428 6.40 -24.06 -7.92
CA THR A 428 5.61 -22.94 -7.40
C THR A 428 4.27 -23.44 -6.86
N THR A 429 3.75 -22.83 -5.80
CA THR A 429 2.42 -23.19 -5.25
C THR A 429 1.27 -22.58 -6.05
N ASN A 430 1.56 -22.09 -7.26
CA ASN A 430 0.64 -21.37 -8.13
C ASN A 430 -0.35 -22.32 -8.86
N LEU A 431 -0.45 -23.57 -8.40
CA LEU A 431 -1.25 -24.66 -8.93
C LEU A 431 -2.21 -25.21 -7.86
N ALA A 432 -3.51 -25.24 -8.16
CA ALA A 432 -4.52 -25.88 -7.32
C ALA A 432 -5.32 -26.95 -8.09
N GLY A 433 -5.93 -27.88 -7.36
CA GLY A 433 -6.71 -28.99 -7.90
C GLY A 433 -6.05 -30.35 -7.72
N GLU A 434 -6.81 -31.39 -8.04
CA GLU A 434 -6.41 -32.80 -7.91
C GLU A 434 -5.20 -33.16 -8.79
N GLU A 435 -4.53 -34.26 -8.47
CA GLU A 435 -3.42 -34.78 -9.27
C GLU A 435 -3.88 -35.11 -10.70
N GLY A 436 -3.12 -34.67 -11.71
CA GLY A 436 -3.53 -34.71 -13.12
C GLY A 436 -4.52 -33.62 -13.57
N ARG A 437 -5.04 -32.78 -12.67
CA ARG A 437 -5.97 -31.66 -12.98
C ARG A 437 -5.52 -30.30 -12.44
N LYS A 438 -4.24 -30.16 -12.09
CA LYS A 438 -3.68 -28.94 -11.51
C LYS A 438 -3.81 -27.75 -12.47
N LYS A 439 -4.55 -26.72 -12.03
CA LYS A 439 -4.80 -25.49 -12.77
C LYS A 439 -4.03 -24.34 -12.14
N TYR A 440 -3.50 -23.44 -12.98
CA TYR A 440 -2.89 -22.20 -12.54
C TYR A 440 -3.90 -21.30 -11.81
N VAL A 441 -3.54 -20.86 -10.60
CA VAL A 441 -4.35 -20.01 -9.70
C VAL A 441 -3.62 -18.74 -9.25
N GLY A 442 -2.42 -18.49 -9.76
CA GLY A 442 -1.71 -17.23 -9.54
C GLY A 442 -2.33 -16.03 -10.26
N ILE A 443 -1.57 -14.93 -10.28
CA ILE A 443 -1.96 -13.63 -10.84
C ILE A 443 -2.47 -13.77 -12.27
N ARG A 444 -3.72 -13.34 -12.46
CA ARG A 444 -4.43 -13.46 -13.74
C ARG A 444 -4.22 -12.21 -14.57
N MET A 445 -3.67 -12.33 -15.77
CA MET A 445 -3.69 -11.24 -16.75
C MET A 445 -4.88 -11.44 -17.70
N VAL A 446 -5.72 -10.42 -17.81
CA VAL A 446 -6.93 -10.45 -18.63
C VAL A 446 -6.86 -9.30 -19.62
N ASP A 447 -6.71 -9.64 -20.90
CA ASP A 447 -7.06 -8.73 -21.98
C ASP A 447 -8.59 -8.62 -22.04
N THR A 448 -9.09 -7.38 -22.02
CA THR A 448 -10.53 -7.08 -22.05
C THR A 448 -10.94 -6.23 -23.25
N ASP A 449 -10.00 -5.48 -23.83
CA ASP A 449 -10.29 -4.37 -24.76
C ASP A 449 -9.10 -4.03 -25.67
N LEU A 450 -7.95 -4.73 -25.58
CA LEU A 450 -6.79 -4.41 -26.42
C LEU A 450 -7.16 -4.66 -27.88
N LYS A 451 -7.18 -3.57 -28.65
CA LYS A 451 -7.22 -3.60 -30.12
C LYS A 451 -5.80 -3.33 -30.57
N PRO A 452 -4.96 -4.34 -30.87
CA PRO A 452 -3.52 -4.12 -31.01
C PRO A 452 -3.17 -3.11 -32.12
N GLY A 453 -4.02 -2.98 -33.14
CA GLY A 453 -3.92 -1.95 -34.18
C GLY A 453 -4.10 -0.49 -33.74
N SER A 454 -4.47 -0.19 -32.49
CA SER A 454 -4.51 1.18 -31.96
C SER A 454 -3.24 1.59 -31.20
N PHE A 455 -2.23 0.71 -31.14
CA PHE A 455 -0.93 1.01 -30.54
C PHE A 455 0.09 1.42 -31.62
N ALA A 456 1.11 2.18 -31.23
CA ALA A 456 2.30 2.35 -32.07
C ALA A 456 2.92 0.97 -32.38
N PRO A 457 3.41 0.70 -33.61
CA PRO A 457 3.80 -0.65 -34.04
C PRO A 457 4.79 -1.38 -33.12
N ASN A 458 5.74 -0.63 -32.52
CA ASN A 458 6.68 -1.19 -31.55
C ASN A 458 5.97 -1.63 -30.25
N HIS A 459 5.16 -0.75 -29.66
CA HIS A 459 4.42 -1.03 -28.41
C HIS A 459 3.44 -2.18 -28.61
N ARG A 460 2.79 -2.24 -29.80
CA ARG A 460 1.95 -3.37 -30.22
C ARG A 460 2.72 -4.69 -30.14
N ARG A 461 3.85 -4.79 -30.85
CA ARG A 461 4.67 -6.01 -30.93
C ARG A 461 5.18 -6.46 -29.56
N VAL A 462 5.53 -5.51 -28.69
CA VAL A 462 5.99 -5.79 -27.32
C VAL A 462 4.83 -6.30 -26.46
N ALA A 463 3.66 -5.68 -26.54
CA ALA A 463 2.45 -6.14 -25.84
C ALA A 463 2.04 -7.55 -26.29
N GLU A 464 2.02 -7.81 -27.60
CA GLU A 464 1.73 -9.13 -28.18
C GLU A 464 2.76 -10.19 -27.73
N LYS A 465 4.07 -9.89 -27.74
CA LYS A 465 5.12 -10.80 -27.24
C LYS A 465 4.93 -11.12 -25.74
N ARG A 466 4.70 -10.11 -24.89
CA ARG A 466 4.54 -10.31 -23.43
C ARG A 466 3.25 -11.07 -23.10
N LEU A 467 2.16 -10.83 -23.84
CA LEU A 467 0.92 -11.59 -23.72
C LEU A 467 1.09 -13.06 -24.07
N GLU A 468 1.83 -13.39 -25.13
CA GLU A 468 2.07 -14.78 -25.50
C GLU A 468 2.94 -15.50 -24.46
N ALA A 469 4.05 -14.87 -24.04
CA ALA A 469 4.88 -15.40 -22.96
C ALA A 469 4.09 -15.66 -21.66
N TYR A 470 3.14 -14.78 -21.32
CA TYR A 470 2.24 -15.01 -20.18
C TYR A 470 1.29 -16.21 -20.40
N LYS A 471 0.68 -16.36 -21.58
CA LYS A 471 -0.17 -17.53 -21.90
C LYS A 471 0.63 -18.82 -21.77
N GLU A 472 1.85 -18.85 -22.31
CA GLU A 472 2.72 -20.03 -22.20
C GLU A 472 3.11 -20.32 -20.75
N TYR A 473 3.50 -19.31 -19.96
CA TYR A 473 3.80 -19.46 -18.53
C TYR A 473 2.61 -20.04 -17.75
N VAL A 474 1.38 -19.58 -18.04
CA VAL A 474 0.14 -20.15 -17.48
C VAL A 474 -0.08 -21.59 -17.95
N ALA A 475 0.16 -21.90 -19.23
CA ALA A 475 0.04 -23.25 -19.79
C ALA A 475 1.10 -24.23 -19.24
N ARG A 476 2.31 -23.75 -18.92
CA ARG A 476 3.33 -24.46 -18.15
C ARG A 476 2.93 -24.69 -16.68
N GLY A 477 1.89 -24.01 -16.20
CA GLY A 477 1.39 -24.12 -14.83
C GLY A 477 1.96 -23.09 -13.85
N GLY A 478 2.52 -21.98 -14.34
CA GLY A 478 3.22 -20.99 -13.52
C GLY A 478 4.69 -21.34 -13.27
N TYR A 479 5.37 -21.85 -14.29
CA TYR A 479 6.80 -22.17 -14.28
C TYR A 479 7.54 -21.31 -15.30
N MET A 480 8.60 -20.65 -14.83
CA MET A 480 9.50 -19.87 -15.67
C MET A 480 10.44 -20.78 -16.49
N ILE A 481 10.77 -20.34 -17.69
CA ILE A 481 11.88 -20.86 -18.52
C ILE A 481 12.91 -19.76 -18.78
N ASP A 482 14.04 -20.08 -19.40
CA ASP A 482 15.16 -19.13 -19.60
C ASP A 482 14.73 -17.83 -20.31
N SER A 483 13.82 -17.90 -21.28
CA SER A 483 13.27 -16.73 -21.97
C SER A 483 12.27 -15.90 -21.15
N ASP A 484 11.75 -16.43 -20.04
CA ASP A 484 11.01 -15.65 -19.04
C ASP A 484 11.97 -14.92 -18.08
N MET A 485 13.17 -15.47 -17.90
CA MET A 485 14.25 -14.97 -17.04
C MET A 485 15.19 -13.98 -17.75
N ASP A 486 15.11 -13.86 -19.08
CA ASP A 486 15.85 -12.90 -19.91
C ASP A 486 15.19 -11.51 -19.86
N ILE A 487 15.53 -10.75 -18.82
CA ILE A 487 14.93 -9.44 -18.52
C ILE A 487 15.82 -8.29 -19.01
N ASP A 488 15.36 -7.57 -20.04
CA ASP A 488 15.87 -6.22 -20.33
C ASP A 488 15.16 -5.17 -19.46
N ILE A 489 15.75 -4.92 -18.28
CA ILE A 489 15.32 -3.87 -17.34
C ILE A 489 15.31 -2.48 -18.00
N ASN A 490 16.18 -2.22 -18.98
CA ASN A 490 16.31 -0.90 -19.59
C ASN A 490 15.23 -0.66 -20.65
N ALA A 491 14.87 -1.66 -21.45
CA ALA A 491 13.70 -1.60 -22.32
C ALA A 491 12.41 -1.31 -21.52
N TRP A 492 12.24 -1.92 -20.33
CA TRP A 492 11.07 -1.67 -19.48
C TRP A 492 10.95 -0.21 -18.98
N ARG A 493 12.07 0.52 -18.94
CA ARG A 493 12.15 1.94 -18.54
C ARG A 493 11.93 2.91 -19.71
N ILE A 494 11.96 2.41 -20.96
CA ILE A 494 11.94 3.21 -22.19
C ILE A 494 10.65 2.98 -23.02
N GLU A 495 10.04 1.79 -22.93
CA GLU A 495 8.83 1.41 -23.71
C GLU A 495 7.48 1.68 -22.98
N SER A 496 7.45 2.55 -21.96
CA SER A 496 6.29 2.77 -21.04
C SER A 496 5.81 4.22 -20.92
#